data_AF-A0A2V6F5Z4-F1
#
_entry.id   AF-A0A2V6F5Z4-F1
#
_cell.length_a   1.000
_cell.length_b   1.000
_cell.length_c   1.000
_cell.angle_alpha   90.00
_cell.angle_beta   90.00
_cell.angle_gamma   90.00
#
_symmetry.space_group_name_H-M   'P 1'
#
loop_
_entity.id
_entity.type
_entity.pdbx_description
1 polymer ?
#
loop_
_entity_poly.entity_id
_entity_poly.type
_entity_poly.pdbx_seq_one_letter_code
_entity_poly.pdbx_strand_id
1 'polypeptide(L)'
;MRARLISVVLFLSGASALLFQTLWLRLSGLAFGNSIWAAALILTSFMAGLGLGGALAAFLRLQRGRPLRIYAALEVIVAIFGSTLVFGIPHLGEWLRPLFQVLWDHQQFLNVLRFGVSLCVLLIPTTAMGLTLPILLADPLFQDRDFGQNVGILYGFNTLGAVAGALAGELVLIQFCGLLGTGLAAGSLSCIAASLAWFIGRKEVAASQRIPGPGLQISLGCRPPWNLLLVSAGSGAILLGLEVIWVRFLRLYVASSSIAFCVMLAVVLFAIGLGAIGSSVIARRLISPQKVVVSLLLLAGIGTLVSYVLFPLPPPQSGTQAFDIESSLQVAWLSLALMFPVAFLSGVSLPMVITCVQRKIPNRMNAAGLTMLFNTAGAAIGPLLAGFVFLPSVGFQSSLIIAAAGYAGLAIFATERSNWSFHERSGRLFLLLGLVFLLAIAFFPYHRAELHFANARRPYEKDGSRLQKKIEGNADTFQLLRCDLFGEPYYYRLITNSYSMSGTRPRTQRYMRLFAYLPLALRPESKNALLLCYGVGVTADAFTRDASLEHLDVVDTSGEVFELAETYVGPGYSNPLRDPRVKAFVQDARFSFTIA
;
A
#
# COMPACT_ATOMS: atom_id res chain seq x y z
N MET A 1 17.59 -25.75 18.72
CA MET A 1 17.53 -26.15 17.30
C MET A 1 16.13 -26.00 16.70
N ARG A 2 15.07 -26.61 17.28
CA ARG A 2 13.69 -26.57 16.73
C ARG A 2 13.09 -25.18 16.51
N ALA A 3 13.17 -24.29 17.50
CA ALA A 3 12.66 -22.92 17.36
C ALA A 3 13.32 -22.13 16.21
N ARG A 4 14.61 -22.36 15.94
CA ARG A 4 15.32 -21.73 14.80
C ARG A 4 14.81 -22.27 13.46
N LEU A 5 14.53 -23.57 13.38
CA LEU A 5 13.93 -24.17 12.18
C LEU A 5 12.53 -23.59 11.90
N ILE A 6 11.73 -23.32 12.93
CA ILE A 6 10.42 -22.67 12.74
C ILE A 6 10.58 -21.23 12.23
N SER A 7 11.62 -20.50 12.64
CA SER A 7 11.93 -19.19 12.07
C SER A 7 12.26 -19.28 10.57
N VAL A 8 12.98 -20.33 10.14
CA VAL A 8 13.24 -20.59 8.71
C VAL A 8 11.94 -20.91 7.97
N VAL A 9 11.06 -21.74 8.56
CA VAL A 9 9.73 -22.03 7.99
C VAL A 9 8.94 -20.74 7.74
N LEU A 10 8.89 -19.86 8.74
CA LEU A 10 8.18 -18.58 8.61
C LEU A 10 8.83 -17.63 7.61
N PHE A 11 10.16 -17.63 7.50
CA PHE A 11 10.87 -16.86 6.48
C PHE A 11 10.48 -17.32 5.07
N LEU A 12 10.47 -18.64 4.81
CA LEU A 12 10.06 -19.19 3.51
C LEU A 12 8.58 -18.92 3.21
N SER A 13 7.71 -19.07 4.20
CA SER A 13 6.29 -18.73 4.11
C SER A 13 6.07 -17.25 3.78
N GLY A 14 6.79 -16.36 4.47
CA GLY A 14 6.71 -14.92 4.21
C GLY A 14 7.18 -14.54 2.81
N ALA A 15 8.29 -15.14 2.36
CA ALA A 15 8.78 -14.96 1.00
C ALA A 15 7.77 -15.41 -0.06
N SER A 16 7.18 -16.59 0.14
CA SER A 16 6.12 -17.11 -0.73
C SER A 16 4.89 -16.20 -0.74
N ALA A 17 4.41 -15.79 0.43
CA ALA A 17 3.22 -14.97 0.57
C ALA A 17 3.36 -13.63 -0.16
N LEU A 18 4.51 -12.97 -0.04
CA LEU A 18 4.71 -11.69 -0.71
C LEU A 18 4.95 -11.84 -2.22
N LEU A 19 5.58 -12.93 -2.67
CA LEU A 19 5.65 -13.26 -4.10
C LEU A 19 4.25 -13.46 -4.70
N PHE A 20 3.39 -14.22 -4.02
CA PHE A 20 2.00 -14.38 -4.47
C PHE A 20 1.25 -13.06 -4.46
N GLN A 21 1.36 -12.26 -3.39
CA GLN A 21 0.70 -10.96 -3.32
C GLN A 21 1.09 -10.03 -4.46
N THR A 22 2.38 -9.90 -4.76
CA THR A 22 2.85 -9.02 -5.86
C THR A 22 2.42 -9.54 -7.23
N LEU A 23 2.50 -10.86 -7.47
CA LEU A 23 2.02 -11.46 -8.70
C LEU A 23 0.52 -11.28 -8.88
N TRP A 24 -0.29 -11.53 -7.86
CA TRP A 24 -1.74 -11.39 -7.93
C TRP A 24 -2.16 -9.95 -8.16
N LEU A 25 -1.52 -8.97 -7.51
CA LEU A 25 -1.79 -7.55 -7.77
C LEU A 25 -1.48 -7.18 -9.22
N ARG A 26 -0.32 -7.63 -9.75
CA ARG A 26 0.09 -7.36 -11.13
C ARG A 26 -0.85 -8.02 -12.14
N LEU A 27 -1.19 -9.29 -11.94
CA LEU A 27 -2.08 -10.05 -12.83
C LEU A 27 -3.51 -9.53 -12.76
N SER A 28 -4.03 -9.18 -11.57
CA SER A 28 -5.36 -8.60 -11.42
C SER A 28 -5.43 -7.21 -12.05
N GLY A 29 -4.36 -6.40 -11.93
CA GLY A 29 -4.25 -5.14 -12.63
C GLY A 29 -4.25 -5.30 -14.16
N LEU A 30 -3.71 -6.40 -14.69
CA LEU A 30 -3.76 -6.74 -16.12
C LEU A 30 -5.14 -7.26 -16.55
N ALA A 31 -5.78 -8.10 -15.73
CA ALA A 31 -7.03 -8.78 -16.07
C ALA A 31 -8.28 -7.91 -15.84
N PHE A 32 -8.31 -7.18 -14.71
CA PHE A 32 -9.47 -6.42 -14.28
C PHE A 32 -9.32 -4.93 -14.54
N GLY A 33 -8.09 -4.41 -14.61
CA GLY A 33 -7.79 -3.03 -14.95
C GLY A 33 -6.90 -2.35 -13.91
N ASN A 34 -6.17 -1.33 -14.33
CA ASN A 34 -5.17 -0.61 -13.52
C ASN A 34 -5.63 0.82 -13.22
N SER A 35 -6.92 1.00 -12.95
CA SER A 35 -7.36 2.21 -12.27
C SER A 35 -7.00 2.13 -10.79
N ILE A 36 -6.82 3.28 -10.14
CA ILE A 36 -6.49 3.36 -8.71
C ILE A 36 -7.60 2.71 -7.88
N TRP A 37 -8.85 2.87 -8.31
CA TRP A 37 -10.02 2.21 -7.73
C TRP A 37 -9.92 0.69 -7.80
N ALA A 38 -9.61 0.13 -8.97
CA ALA A 38 -9.46 -1.32 -9.13
C ALA A 38 -8.32 -1.86 -8.25
N ALA A 39 -7.15 -1.21 -8.29
CA ALA A 39 -5.99 -1.62 -7.49
C ALA A 39 -6.29 -1.57 -5.98
N ALA A 40 -6.95 -0.52 -5.51
CA ALA A 40 -7.32 -0.36 -4.10
C ALA A 40 -8.36 -1.39 -3.65
N LEU A 41 -9.34 -1.71 -4.49
CA LEU A 41 -10.35 -2.73 -4.21
C LEU A 41 -9.71 -4.13 -4.15
N ILE A 42 -8.80 -4.46 -5.06
CA ILE A 42 -8.06 -5.74 -5.04
C ILE A 42 -7.23 -5.87 -3.75
N LEU A 43 -6.51 -4.80 -3.37
CA LEU A 43 -5.74 -4.80 -2.12
C LEU A 43 -6.66 -4.94 -0.89
N THR A 44 -7.81 -4.26 -0.90
CA THR A 44 -8.82 -4.37 0.17
C THR A 44 -9.35 -5.80 0.27
N SER A 45 -9.61 -6.47 -0.86
CA SER A 45 -10.02 -7.87 -0.89
C SER A 45 -8.96 -8.80 -0.29
N PHE A 46 -7.68 -8.57 -0.59
CA PHE A 46 -6.57 -9.34 0.00
C PHE A 46 -6.50 -9.16 1.53
N MET A 47 -6.61 -7.91 2.01
CA MET A 47 -6.62 -7.61 3.44
C MET A 47 -7.87 -8.16 4.14
N ALA A 48 -9.03 -8.14 3.48
CA ALA A 48 -10.26 -8.70 4.02
C ALA A 48 -10.12 -10.21 4.29
N GLY A 49 -9.49 -10.97 3.39
CA GLY A 49 -9.24 -12.39 3.62
C GLY A 49 -8.21 -12.66 4.72
N LEU A 50 -7.11 -11.90 4.79
CA LEU A 50 -6.18 -11.96 5.94
C LEU A 50 -6.89 -11.68 7.27
N GLY A 51 -7.76 -10.68 7.30
CA GLY A 51 -8.60 -10.33 8.44
C GLY A 51 -9.55 -11.47 8.81
N LEU A 52 -10.22 -12.09 7.83
CA LEU A 52 -11.06 -13.25 8.02
C LEU A 52 -10.27 -14.44 8.61
N GLY A 53 -9.03 -14.65 8.17
CA GLY A 53 -8.13 -15.64 8.76
C GLY A 53 -7.84 -15.36 10.25
N GLY A 54 -7.59 -14.09 10.58
CA GLY A 54 -7.48 -13.64 11.97
C GLY A 54 -8.76 -13.85 12.78
N ALA A 55 -9.93 -13.57 12.21
CA ALA A 55 -11.23 -13.82 12.83
C ALA A 55 -11.45 -15.31 13.08
N LEU A 56 -11.19 -16.15 12.09
CA LEU A 56 -11.26 -17.59 12.24
C LEU A 56 -10.32 -18.07 13.35
N ALA A 57 -9.06 -17.60 13.41
CA ALA A 57 -8.18 -17.90 14.55
C ALA A 57 -8.72 -17.40 15.91
N ALA A 58 -9.42 -16.26 15.92
CA ALA A 58 -10.02 -15.67 17.11
C ALA A 58 -11.21 -16.48 17.66
N PHE A 59 -11.91 -17.24 16.81
CA PHE A 59 -13.14 -17.95 17.18
C PHE A 59 -13.02 -19.48 17.11
N LEU A 60 -12.06 -20.01 16.34
CA LEU A 60 -11.80 -21.44 16.21
C LEU A 60 -11.18 -22.04 17.46
N ARG A 61 -11.32 -23.36 17.57
CA ARG A 61 -10.86 -24.16 18.71
C ARG A 61 -10.11 -25.37 18.23
N LEU A 62 -8.81 -25.39 18.55
CA LEU A 62 -7.99 -26.56 18.31
C LEU A 62 -7.97 -27.42 19.58
N GLN A 63 -9.05 -28.17 19.83
CA GLN A 63 -9.15 -29.08 20.99
C GLN A 63 -8.23 -30.30 20.89
N ARG A 64 -7.87 -30.71 19.66
CA ARG A 64 -7.08 -31.92 19.35
C ARG A 64 -6.03 -31.68 18.24
N GLY A 65 -5.80 -30.41 17.90
CA GLY A 65 -5.00 -30.04 16.74
C GLY A 65 -3.51 -30.22 17.01
N ARG A 66 -2.79 -30.73 16.02
CA ARG A 66 -1.33 -30.64 15.93
C ARG A 66 -1.02 -29.33 15.18
N PRO A 67 -0.74 -28.20 15.86
CA PRO A 67 -0.77 -26.88 15.22
C PRO A 67 0.20 -26.76 14.06
N LEU A 68 1.40 -27.33 14.18
CA LEU A 68 2.35 -27.46 13.08
C LEU A 68 1.82 -28.23 11.84
N ARG A 69 0.94 -29.22 12.02
CA ARG A 69 0.33 -29.94 10.88
C ARG A 69 -0.78 -29.13 10.23
N ILE A 70 -1.53 -28.37 11.02
CA ILE A 70 -2.56 -27.47 10.50
C ILE A 70 -1.88 -26.33 9.74
N TYR A 71 -0.83 -25.75 10.31
CA TYR A 71 0.05 -24.81 9.62
C TYR A 71 0.56 -25.39 8.30
N ALA A 72 1.09 -26.63 8.30
CA ALA A 72 1.52 -27.28 7.06
C ALA A 72 0.40 -27.45 6.03
N ALA A 73 -0.81 -27.81 6.46
CA ALA A 73 -1.97 -27.90 5.57
C ALA A 73 -2.36 -26.52 5.00
N LEU A 74 -2.30 -25.46 5.81
CA LEU A 74 -2.55 -24.09 5.36
C LEU A 74 -1.52 -23.64 4.33
N GLU A 75 -0.23 -23.93 4.53
CA GLU A 75 0.81 -23.63 3.54
C GLU A 75 0.60 -24.40 2.23
N VAL A 76 0.11 -25.64 2.28
CA VAL A 76 -0.27 -26.39 1.06
C VAL A 76 -1.48 -25.76 0.36
N ILE A 77 -2.49 -25.30 1.12
CA ILE A 77 -3.62 -24.54 0.57
C ILE A 77 -3.11 -23.26 -0.11
N VAL A 78 -2.20 -22.52 0.55
CA VAL A 78 -1.57 -21.34 -0.01
C VAL A 78 -0.80 -21.68 -1.28
N ALA A 79 -0.03 -22.76 -1.33
CA ALA A 79 0.71 -23.16 -2.53
C ALA A 79 -0.20 -23.53 -3.70
N ILE A 80 -1.26 -24.32 -3.45
CA ILE A 80 -2.21 -24.79 -4.47
C ILE A 80 -3.02 -23.62 -5.00
N PHE A 81 -3.76 -22.91 -4.13
CA PHE A 81 -4.58 -21.78 -4.57
C PHE A 81 -3.70 -20.63 -5.07
N GLY A 82 -2.60 -20.34 -4.37
CA GLY A 82 -1.40 -19.61 -4.82
C GLY A 82 -1.15 -19.67 -6.31
N SER A 83 -0.69 -20.85 -6.71
CA SER A 83 -0.28 -21.15 -8.05
C SER A 83 -1.47 -21.12 -9.00
N THR A 84 -2.59 -21.75 -8.64
CA THR A 84 -3.82 -21.76 -9.46
C THR A 84 -4.27 -20.36 -9.85
N LEU A 85 -4.19 -19.38 -8.94
CA LEU A 85 -4.56 -18.00 -9.24
C LEU A 85 -3.57 -17.33 -10.21
N VAL A 86 -2.27 -17.61 -10.08
CA VAL A 86 -1.26 -17.07 -11.01
C VAL A 86 -1.53 -17.53 -12.45
N PHE A 87 -1.94 -18.79 -12.65
CA PHE A 87 -2.33 -19.31 -13.96
C PHE A 87 -3.75 -18.91 -14.38
N GLY A 88 -4.68 -18.79 -13.42
CA GLY A 88 -6.11 -18.62 -13.67
C GLY A 88 -6.56 -17.18 -13.91
N ILE A 89 -5.94 -16.18 -13.24
CA ILE A 89 -6.35 -14.77 -13.37
C ILE A 89 -6.32 -14.27 -14.83
N PRO A 90 -5.29 -14.56 -15.66
CA PRO A 90 -5.30 -14.16 -17.07
C PRO A 90 -6.55 -14.66 -17.83
N HIS A 91 -6.88 -15.94 -17.69
CA HIS A 91 -8.04 -16.55 -18.34
C HIS A 91 -9.35 -16.00 -17.80
N LEU A 92 -9.42 -15.76 -16.48
CA LEU A 92 -10.59 -15.14 -15.86
C LEU A 92 -10.83 -13.72 -16.40
N GLY A 93 -9.76 -12.95 -16.65
CA GLY A 93 -9.85 -11.64 -17.30
C GLY A 93 -10.40 -11.72 -18.72
N GLU A 94 -9.99 -12.73 -19.51
CA GLU A 94 -10.53 -12.96 -20.84
C GLU A 94 -12.01 -13.33 -20.81
N TRP A 95 -12.43 -14.18 -19.88
CA TRP A 95 -13.83 -14.59 -19.73
C TRP A 95 -14.74 -13.46 -19.26
N LEU A 96 -14.24 -12.58 -18.40
CA LEU A 96 -14.99 -11.43 -17.89
C LEU A 96 -14.97 -10.24 -18.85
N ARG A 97 -14.11 -10.24 -19.88
CA ARG A 97 -13.97 -9.13 -20.82
C ARG A 97 -15.29 -8.70 -21.47
N PRO A 98 -16.15 -9.58 -22.00
CA PRO A 98 -17.41 -9.17 -22.62
C PRO A 98 -18.33 -8.46 -21.62
N LEU A 99 -18.35 -8.93 -20.37
CA LEU A 99 -19.14 -8.33 -19.30
C LEU A 99 -18.60 -6.95 -18.91
N PHE A 100 -17.28 -6.77 -18.86
CA PHE A 100 -16.67 -5.46 -18.62
C PHE A 100 -16.94 -4.46 -19.76
N GLN A 101 -17.02 -4.94 -21.00
CA GLN A 101 -17.38 -4.09 -22.15
C GLN A 101 -18.83 -3.62 -22.09
N VAL A 102 -19.78 -4.52 -21.80
CA VAL A 102 -21.21 -4.15 -21.66
C VAL A 102 -21.42 -3.13 -20.53
N LEU A 103 -20.62 -3.21 -19.48
CA LEU A 103 -20.72 -2.36 -18.30
C LEU A 103 -19.81 -1.12 -18.36
N TRP A 104 -19.21 -0.81 -19.51
CA TRP A 104 -18.25 0.28 -19.67
C TRP A 104 -18.82 1.65 -19.26
N ASP A 105 -20.05 1.95 -19.66
CA ASP A 105 -20.77 3.18 -19.28
C ASP A 105 -21.29 3.16 -17.82
N HIS A 106 -21.23 2.01 -17.13
CA HIS A 106 -21.72 1.80 -15.77
C HIS A 106 -20.59 1.58 -14.76
N GLN A 107 -19.71 2.57 -14.65
CA GLN A 107 -18.45 2.51 -13.89
C GLN A 107 -18.59 2.04 -12.42
N GLN A 108 -19.63 2.47 -11.70
CA GLN A 108 -19.84 2.06 -10.30
C GLN A 108 -20.09 0.55 -10.19
N PHE A 109 -20.96 0.02 -11.06
CA PHE A 109 -21.29 -1.41 -11.08
C PHE A 109 -20.08 -2.25 -11.50
N LEU A 110 -19.31 -1.75 -12.46
CA LEU A 110 -18.08 -2.39 -12.92
C LEU A 110 -17.04 -2.51 -11.79
N ASN A 111 -16.87 -1.47 -10.97
CA ASN A 111 -15.99 -1.52 -9.81
C ASN A 111 -16.50 -2.49 -8.72
N VAL A 112 -17.81 -2.55 -8.47
CA VAL A 112 -18.42 -3.53 -7.56
C VAL A 112 -18.16 -4.96 -8.05
N LEU A 113 -18.33 -5.22 -9.35
CA LEU A 113 -18.05 -6.52 -9.97
C LEU A 113 -16.57 -6.90 -9.82
N ARG A 114 -15.64 -5.98 -10.14
CA ARG A 114 -14.20 -6.19 -9.96
C ARG A 114 -13.85 -6.54 -8.52
N PHE A 115 -14.42 -5.81 -7.56
CA PHE A 115 -14.22 -6.08 -6.14
C PHE A 115 -14.76 -7.46 -5.75
N GLY A 116 -16.00 -7.78 -6.15
CA GLY A 116 -16.63 -9.06 -5.84
C GLY A 116 -15.86 -10.25 -6.40
N VAL A 117 -15.45 -10.19 -7.67
CA VAL A 117 -14.61 -11.22 -8.30
C VAL A 117 -13.27 -11.34 -7.57
N SER A 118 -12.59 -10.23 -7.34
CA SER A 118 -11.28 -10.24 -6.67
C SER A 118 -11.37 -10.77 -5.24
N LEU A 119 -12.43 -10.42 -4.51
CA LEU A 119 -12.71 -10.94 -3.17
C LEU A 119 -12.90 -12.45 -3.22
N CYS A 120 -13.81 -12.96 -4.04
CA CYS A 120 -14.07 -14.40 -4.16
C CYS A 120 -12.82 -15.21 -4.51
N VAL A 121 -12.03 -14.71 -5.47
CA VAL A 121 -10.84 -15.38 -5.98
C VAL A 121 -9.72 -15.41 -4.93
N LEU A 122 -9.49 -14.28 -4.24
CA LEU A 122 -8.40 -14.16 -3.26
C LEU A 122 -8.77 -14.70 -1.87
N LEU A 123 -10.06 -14.88 -1.55
CA LEU A 123 -10.52 -15.15 -0.19
C LEU A 123 -9.85 -16.37 0.44
N ILE A 124 -9.82 -17.50 -0.28
CA ILE A 124 -9.32 -18.77 0.26
C ILE A 124 -7.83 -18.69 0.63
N PRO A 125 -6.91 -18.36 -0.31
CA PRO A 125 -5.49 -18.36 0.02
C PRO A 125 -5.12 -17.25 1.02
N THR A 126 -5.77 -16.09 0.98
CA THR A 126 -5.48 -14.99 1.92
C THR A 126 -6.02 -15.28 3.33
N THR A 127 -7.16 -15.96 3.44
CA THR A 127 -7.66 -16.50 4.72
C THR A 127 -6.70 -17.53 5.30
N ALA A 128 -6.16 -18.42 4.46
CA ALA A 128 -5.15 -19.38 4.88
C ALA A 128 -3.87 -18.68 5.39
N MET A 129 -3.38 -17.67 4.65
CA MET A 129 -2.25 -16.83 5.08
C MET A 129 -2.52 -16.16 6.45
N GLY A 130 -3.72 -15.61 6.66
CA GLY A 130 -4.10 -14.96 7.93
C GLY A 130 -4.18 -15.90 9.14
N LEU A 131 -4.45 -17.20 8.90
CA LEU A 131 -4.49 -18.23 9.94
C LEU A 131 -3.10 -18.74 10.37
N THR A 132 -2.09 -18.61 9.52
CA THR A 132 -0.77 -19.25 9.72
C THR A 132 -0.11 -18.88 11.07
N LEU A 133 0.10 -17.58 11.32
CA LEU A 133 0.78 -17.10 12.52
C LEU A 133 0.00 -17.36 13.81
N PRO A 134 -1.31 -17.06 13.92
CA PRO A 134 -2.08 -17.38 15.12
C PRO A 134 -2.05 -18.87 15.49
N ILE A 135 -2.16 -19.77 14.50
CA ILE A 135 -2.14 -21.22 14.75
C ILE A 135 -0.77 -21.67 15.23
N LEU A 136 0.31 -21.16 14.63
CA LEU A 136 1.66 -21.50 15.04
C LEU A 136 1.96 -21.04 16.49
N LEU A 137 1.40 -19.90 16.91
CA LEU A 137 1.51 -19.40 18.29
C LEU A 137 0.75 -20.25 19.32
N ALA A 138 -0.17 -21.11 18.87
CA ALA A 138 -0.87 -22.08 19.71
C ALA A 138 0.00 -23.31 20.05
N ASP A 139 1.13 -23.49 19.36
CA ASP A 139 1.93 -24.70 19.45
C ASP A 139 2.62 -24.87 20.83
N PRO A 140 2.62 -26.08 21.43
CA PRO A 140 3.26 -26.36 22.71
C PRO A 140 4.74 -25.98 22.77
N LEU A 141 5.47 -26.03 21.64
CA LEU A 141 6.88 -25.61 21.56
C LEU A 141 7.14 -24.19 22.08
N PHE A 142 6.10 -23.35 22.12
CA PHE A 142 6.19 -21.96 22.54
C PHE A 142 5.63 -21.72 23.95
N GLN A 143 5.07 -22.72 24.64
CA GLN A 143 4.44 -22.55 25.96
C GLN A 143 5.45 -22.17 27.05
N ASP A 144 6.62 -22.80 27.09
CA ASP A 144 7.67 -22.58 28.11
C ASP A 144 8.44 -21.26 27.94
N ARG A 145 8.20 -20.53 26.85
CA ARG A 145 8.91 -19.29 26.53
C ARG A 145 7.99 -18.08 26.70
N ASP A 146 8.60 -16.92 26.94
CA ASP A 146 7.88 -15.64 26.96
C ASP A 146 7.09 -15.46 25.66
N PHE A 147 5.78 -15.26 25.80
CA PHE A 147 4.86 -15.19 24.66
C PHE A 147 5.20 -14.01 23.74
N GLY A 148 5.46 -12.84 24.31
CA GLY A 148 5.80 -11.65 23.54
C GLY A 148 7.09 -11.82 22.76
N GLN A 149 8.07 -12.50 23.33
CA GLN A 149 9.29 -12.86 22.63
C GLN A 149 9.01 -13.72 21.38
N ASN A 150 8.21 -14.77 21.52
CA ASN A 150 7.91 -15.66 20.41
C ASN A 150 7.14 -14.95 19.31
N VAL A 151 6.14 -14.12 19.66
CA VAL A 151 5.39 -13.31 18.69
C VAL A 151 6.34 -12.42 17.89
N GLY A 152 7.23 -11.69 18.57
CA GLY A 152 8.18 -10.80 17.91
C GLY A 152 9.15 -11.51 16.96
N ILE A 153 9.74 -12.64 17.39
CA ILE A 153 10.66 -13.41 16.53
C ILE A 153 9.93 -14.02 15.35
N LEU A 154 8.79 -14.68 15.59
CA LEU A 154 8.05 -15.39 14.54
C LEU A 154 7.51 -14.41 13.49
N TYR A 155 6.84 -13.34 13.93
CA TYR A 155 6.36 -12.30 13.03
C TYR A 155 7.52 -11.63 12.28
N GLY A 156 8.61 -11.31 12.98
CA GLY A 156 9.78 -10.67 12.37
C GLY A 156 10.45 -11.51 11.27
N PHE A 157 10.68 -12.81 11.48
CA PHE A 157 11.24 -13.68 10.43
C PHE A 157 10.29 -13.87 9.25
N ASN A 158 8.98 -13.91 9.50
CA ASN A 158 7.98 -13.93 8.43
C ASN A 158 8.05 -12.65 7.58
N THR A 159 8.08 -11.48 8.21
CA THR A 159 8.18 -10.20 7.50
C THR A 159 9.52 -10.02 6.78
N LEU A 160 10.64 -10.45 7.36
CA LEU A 160 11.94 -10.44 6.66
C LEU A 160 11.97 -11.41 5.47
N GLY A 161 11.28 -12.55 5.59
CA GLY A 161 11.02 -13.43 4.46
C GLY A 161 10.26 -12.72 3.35
N ALA A 162 9.21 -11.98 3.72
CA ALA A 162 8.45 -11.15 2.78
C ALA A 162 9.36 -10.15 2.06
N VAL A 163 10.24 -9.41 2.77
CA VAL A 163 11.24 -8.52 2.14
C VAL A 163 12.07 -9.24 1.07
N ALA A 164 12.61 -10.43 1.40
CA ALA A 164 13.37 -11.22 0.45
C ALA A 164 12.51 -11.66 -0.75
N GLY A 165 11.25 -12.04 -0.52
CA GLY A 165 10.28 -12.36 -1.56
C GLY A 165 9.99 -11.19 -2.51
N ALA A 166 9.73 -9.98 -1.99
CA ALA A 166 9.50 -8.79 -2.83
C ALA A 166 10.71 -8.48 -3.71
N LEU A 167 11.89 -8.40 -3.10
CA LEU A 167 13.12 -8.03 -3.81
C LEU A 167 13.51 -9.10 -4.83
N ALA A 168 13.52 -10.37 -4.43
CA ALA A 168 13.85 -11.47 -5.35
C ALA A 168 12.80 -11.59 -6.47
N GLY A 169 11.52 -11.34 -6.17
CA GLY A 169 10.43 -11.34 -7.15
C GLY A 169 10.68 -10.34 -8.28
N GLU A 170 10.79 -9.06 -7.94
CA GLU A 170 10.87 -7.99 -8.95
C GLU A 170 12.26 -7.87 -9.59
N LEU A 171 13.35 -8.12 -8.85
CA LEU A 171 14.71 -7.93 -9.36
C LEU A 171 15.30 -9.15 -10.07
N VAL A 172 14.76 -10.35 -9.82
CA VAL A 172 15.35 -11.62 -10.31
C VAL A 172 14.29 -12.52 -10.95
N LEU A 173 13.35 -13.03 -10.15
CA LEU A 173 12.48 -14.14 -10.57
C LEU A 173 11.57 -13.76 -11.75
N ILE A 174 10.97 -12.57 -11.75
CA ILE A 174 10.11 -12.14 -12.85
C ILE A 174 10.93 -11.96 -14.14
N GLN A 175 12.15 -11.45 -14.03
CA GLN A 175 13.02 -11.24 -15.19
C GLN A 175 13.49 -12.56 -15.82
N PHE A 176 13.89 -13.55 -15.00
CA PHE A 176 14.45 -14.81 -15.48
C PHE A 176 13.40 -15.90 -15.74
N CYS A 177 12.32 -15.94 -14.96
CA CYS A 177 11.32 -17.01 -14.98
C CYS A 177 9.93 -16.54 -15.44
N GLY A 178 9.75 -15.25 -15.69
CA GLY A 178 8.44 -14.66 -15.99
C GLY A 178 7.47 -14.73 -14.80
N LEU A 179 6.22 -14.29 -15.02
CA LEU A 179 5.19 -14.28 -13.97
C LEU A 179 4.82 -15.70 -13.51
N LEU A 180 4.68 -16.63 -14.46
CA LEU A 180 4.27 -18.02 -14.18
C LEU A 180 5.36 -18.80 -13.43
N GLY A 181 6.61 -18.71 -13.88
CA GLY A 181 7.73 -19.36 -13.20
C GLY A 181 7.97 -18.81 -11.80
N THR A 182 7.77 -17.50 -11.60
CA THR A 182 7.79 -16.89 -10.27
C THR A 182 6.67 -17.45 -9.37
N GLY A 183 5.48 -17.69 -9.92
CA GLY A 183 4.37 -18.32 -9.19
C GLY A 183 4.70 -19.75 -8.74
N LEU A 184 5.34 -20.54 -9.59
CA LEU A 184 5.81 -21.89 -9.23
C LEU A 184 6.91 -21.84 -8.16
N ALA A 185 7.82 -20.87 -8.22
CA ALA A 185 8.84 -20.66 -7.20
C ALA A 185 8.18 -20.32 -5.85
N ALA A 186 7.19 -19.43 -5.83
CA ALA A 186 6.42 -19.10 -4.64
C ALA A 186 5.70 -20.34 -4.06
N GLY A 187 5.00 -21.10 -4.91
CA GLY A 187 4.34 -22.35 -4.49
C GLY A 187 5.32 -23.37 -3.92
N SER A 188 6.51 -23.50 -4.52
CA SER A 188 7.58 -24.38 -4.03
C SER A 188 8.08 -23.97 -2.65
N LEU A 189 8.27 -22.68 -2.41
CA LEU A 189 8.67 -22.16 -1.10
C LEU A 189 7.63 -22.49 0.00
N SER A 190 6.33 -22.35 -0.29
CA SER A 190 5.27 -22.77 0.64
C SER A 190 5.23 -24.28 0.85
N CYS A 191 5.43 -25.09 -0.20
CA CYS A 191 5.53 -26.56 -0.06
C CYS A 191 6.74 -26.99 0.78
N ILE A 192 7.89 -26.31 0.66
CA ILE A 192 9.07 -26.55 1.50
C ILE A 192 8.76 -26.16 2.95
N ALA A 193 8.16 -24.99 3.18
CA ALA A 193 7.73 -24.55 4.52
C ALA A 193 6.75 -25.55 5.16
N ALA A 194 5.75 -26.02 4.40
CA ALA A 194 4.80 -27.04 4.83
C ALA A 194 5.49 -28.35 5.20
N SER A 195 6.40 -28.83 4.37
CA SER A 195 7.14 -30.08 4.57
C SER A 195 7.99 -29.99 5.84
N LEU A 196 8.75 -28.91 6.02
CA LEU A 196 9.55 -28.67 7.22
C LEU A 196 8.69 -28.63 8.48
N ALA A 197 7.57 -27.88 8.47
CA ALA A 197 6.63 -27.82 9.59
C ALA A 197 6.06 -29.21 9.94
N TRP A 198 5.69 -29.99 8.92
CA TRP A 198 5.18 -31.34 9.08
C TRP A 198 6.19 -32.29 9.73
N PHE A 199 7.46 -32.26 9.28
CA PHE A 199 8.52 -33.09 9.86
C PHE A 199 8.88 -32.70 11.30
N ILE A 200 8.86 -31.40 11.62
CA ILE A 200 9.05 -30.92 12.99
C ILE A 200 7.91 -31.42 13.89
N GLY A 201 6.66 -31.30 13.43
CA GLY A 201 5.47 -31.76 14.17
C GLY A 201 5.33 -33.28 14.26
N ARG A 202 6.00 -34.07 13.41
CA ARG A 202 6.04 -35.55 13.54
C ARG A 202 6.79 -36.01 14.80
N LYS A 203 7.88 -35.33 15.18
CA LYS A 203 8.69 -35.70 16.35
C LYS A 203 8.00 -35.44 17.70
N GLU A 204 6.89 -34.71 17.70
CA GLU A 204 6.11 -34.36 18.89
C GLU A 204 5.09 -35.45 19.28
N VAL A 205 4.63 -36.23 18.29
CA VAL A 205 3.64 -37.31 18.46
C VAL A 205 4.12 -38.43 19.38
N ALA A 206 5.44 -38.63 19.47
CA ALA A 206 6.00 -39.66 20.33
C ALA A 206 6.05 -39.27 21.82
N ALA A 207 5.86 -37.98 22.17
CA ALA A 207 6.16 -37.46 23.51
C ALA A 207 4.95 -36.87 24.28
N SER A 208 3.86 -36.47 23.63
CA SER A 208 2.74 -35.80 24.31
C SER A 208 1.60 -36.76 24.68
N GLN A 209 1.63 -37.25 25.93
CA GLN A 209 0.45 -37.78 26.61
C GLN A 209 -0.55 -36.66 26.96
N ARG A 210 -1.80 -37.09 27.06
CA ARG A 210 -3.05 -36.33 27.15
C ARG A 210 -3.09 -35.37 28.34
N ILE A 211 -3.41 -34.10 28.10
CA ILE A 211 -4.03 -33.24 29.12
C ILE A 211 -5.34 -32.69 28.53
N PRO A 212 -6.51 -33.02 29.11
CA PRO A 212 -7.77 -32.40 28.74
C PRO A 212 -7.81 -30.97 29.30
N GLY A 213 -7.71 -29.97 28.42
CA GLY A 213 -7.99 -28.57 28.77
C GLY A 213 -9.49 -28.26 28.62
N PRO A 214 -10.08 -27.39 29.48
CA PRO A 214 -11.52 -27.20 29.55
C PRO A 214 -12.10 -26.68 28.22
N GLY A 215 -13.38 -27.00 28.02
CA GLY A 215 -14.16 -26.63 26.84
C GLY A 215 -14.39 -25.13 26.68
N LEU A 216 -15.38 -24.81 25.86
CA LEU A 216 -15.78 -23.45 25.51
C LEU A 216 -16.09 -22.58 26.72
N GLN A 217 -15.09 -21.81 27.13
CA GLN A 217 -15.31 -20.54 27.77
C GLN A 217 -14.64 -19.44 26.94
N ILE A 218 -15.33 -19.02 25.87
CA ILE A 218 -15.56 -17.56 25.85
C ILE A 218 -16.51 -17.41 27.04
N SER A 219 -15.95 -17.13 28.21
CA SER A 219 -16.77 -16.52 29.23
C SER A 219 -17.31 -15.26 28.55
N LEU A 220 -18.60 -15.25 28.20
CA LEU A 220 -19.34 -14.01 27.90
C LEU A 220 -19.23 -13.01 29.06
N GLY A 221 -18.66 -13.41 30.21
CA GLY A 221 -18.23 -12.55 31.31
C GLY A 221 -16.85 -11.88 31.15
N CYS A 222 -15.97 -12.32 30.24
CA CYS A 222 -14.72 -11.61 29.95
C CYS A 222 -14.96 -10.56 28.85
N ARG A 223 -15.08 -9.30 29.25
CA ARG A 223 -15.22 -8.17 28.30
C ARG A 223 -13.98 -8.11 27.40
N PRO A 224 -14.12 -8.17 26.06
CA PRO A 224 -12.98 -8.05 25.15
C PRO A 224 -12.26 -6.71 25.40
N PRO A 225 -10.93 -6.67 25.28
CA PRO A 225 -10.15 -5.46 25.54
C PRO A 225 -10.27 -4.48 24.36
N TRP A 226 -11.47 -3.92 24.18
CA TRP A 226 -11.82 -3.02 23.07
C TRP A 226 -10.83 -1.88 22.89
N ASN A 227 -10.29 -1.34 23.99
CA ASN A 227 -9.28 -0.29 23.91
C ASN A 227 -8.03 -0.75 23.13
N LEU A 228 -7.49 -1.92 23.45
CA LEU A 228 -6.31 -2.48 22.77
C LEU A 228 -6.61 -2.92 21.34
N LEU A 229 -7.82 -3.43 21.07
CA LEU A 229 -8.22 -3.85 19.74
C LEU A 229 -8.40 -2.66 18.79
N LEU A 230 -9.01 -1.57 19.27
CA LEU A 230 -9.12 -0.33 18.50
C LEU A 230 -7.77 0.36 18.33
N VAL A 231 -6.86 0.26 19.31
CA VAL A 231 -5.46 0.69 19.15
C VAL A 231 -4.77 -0.12 18.05
N SER A 232 -4.98 -1.45 18.02
CA SER A 232 -4.49 -2.32 16.96
C SER A 232 -5.00 -1.86 15.59
N ALA A 233 -6.32 -1.68 15.45
CA ALA A 233 -6.95 -1.20 14.22
C ALA A 233 -6.45 0.18 13.79
N GLY A 234 -6.41 1.13 14.71
CA GLY A 234 -5.90 2.47 14.44
C GLY A 234 -4.43 2.45 14.00
N SER A 235 -3.58 1.65 14.68
CA SER A 235 -2.16 1.56 14.30
C SER A 235 -1.95 0.95 12.92
N GLY A 236 -2.74 -0.08 12.56
CA GLY A 236 -2.72 -0.66 11.22
C GLY A 236 -3.21 0.33 10.16
N ALA A 237 -4.31 1.04 10.44
CA ALA A 237 -4.85 2.06 9.53
C ALA A 237 -3.85 3.21 9.28
N ILE A 238 -3.23 3.72 10.33
CA ILE A 238 -2.28 4.83 10.20
C ILE A 238 -1.01 4.37 9.48
N LEU A 239 -0.43 3.21 9.81
CA LEU A 239 0.81 2.76 9.17
C LEU A 239 0.64 2.51 7.66
N LEU A 240 -0.41 1.77 7.27
CA LEU A 240 -0.65 1.48 5.86
C LEU A 240 -1.17 2.72 5.10
N GLY A 241 -1.88 3.63 5.78
CA GLY A 241 -2.21 4.94 5.22
C GLY A 241 -0.96 5.80 4.99
N LEU A 242 -0.01 5.80 5.94
CA LEU A 242 1.29 6.45 5.81
C LEU A 242 2.11 5.87 4.66
N GLU A 243 2.05 4.56 4.42
CA GLU A 243 2.69 3.94 3.25
C GLU A 243 2.23 4.60 1.95
N VAL A 244 0.91 4.78 1.77
CA VAL A 244 0.36 5.48 0.59
C VAL A 244 0.84 6.94 0.52
N ILE A 245 0.81 7.67 1.65
CA ILE A 245 1.21 9.08 1.71
C ILE A 245 2.71 9.23 1.40
N TRP A 246 3.57 8.40 1.99
CA TRP A 246 5.02 8.42 1.73
C TRP A 246 5.35 8.04 0.30
N VAL A 247 4.64 7.04 -0.26
CA VAL A 247 4.80 6.68 -1.68
C VAL A 247 4.47 7.86 -2.58
N ARG A 248 3.36 8.54 -2.29
CA ARG A 248 2.93 9.72 -3.04
C ARG A 248 3.89 10.90 -2.92
N PHE A 249 4.48 11.09 -1.74
CA PHE A 249 5.52 12.10 -1.53
C PHE A 249 6.82 11.78 -2.29
N LEU A 250 7.30 10.54 -2.21
CA LEU A 250 8.56 10.15 -2.85
C LEU A 250 8.50 10.16 -4.37
N ARG A 251 7.32 10.03 -4.99
CA ARG A 251 7.11 10.20 -6.44
C ARG A 251 7.46 11.61 -6.95
N LEU A 252 7.62 12.60 -6.08
CA LEU A 252 8.16 13.92 -6.46
C LEU A 252 9.66 13.89 -6.76
N TYR A 253 10.36 12.82 -6.39
CA TYR A 253 11.81 12.68 -6.50
C TYR A 253 12.24 11.42 -7.27
N VAL A 254 11.48 10.34 -7.13
CA VAL A 254 11.79 9.02 -7.68
C VAL A 254 10.90 8.75 -8.88
N ALA A 255 11.51 8.22 -9.95
CA ALA A 255 10.77 7.82 -11.14
C ALA A 255 9.75 6.71 -10.83
N SER A 256 8.57 6.79 -11.43
CA SER A 256 7.51 5.80 -11.25
C SER A 256 7.86 4.49 -11.97
N SER A 257 8.60 3.61 -11.30
CA SER A 257 8.97 2.29 -11.80
C SER A 257 8.59 1.19 -10.81
N SER A 258 8.32 -0.02 -11.31
CA SER A 258 8.03 -1.19 -10.45
C SER A 258 9.14 -1.47 -9.45
N ILE A 259 10.40 -1.25 -9.85
CA ILE A 259 11.57 -1.41 -8.99
C ILE A 259 11.56 -0.41 -7.84
N ALA A 260 11.25 0.87 -8.10
CA ALA A 260 11.16 1.89 -7.05
C ALA A 260 10.09 1.53 -6.01
N PHE A 261 8.88 1.14 -6.45
CA PHE A 261 7.82 0.69 -5.54
C PHE A 261 8.24 -0.54 -4.73
N CYS A 262 8.92 -1.51 -5.36
CA CYS A 262 9.43 -2.70 -4.68
C CYS A 262 10.45 -2.35 -3.58
N VAL A 263 11.39 -1.44 -3.87
CA VAL A 263 12.40 -0.99 -2.89
C VAL A 263 11.74 -0.26 -1.72
N MET A 264 10.76 0.62 -1.99
CA MET A 264 10.02 1.34 -0.95
C MET A 264 9.24 0.39 -0.04
N LEU A 265 8.51 -0.57 -0.61
CA LEU A 265 7.80 -1.62 0.13
C LEU A 265 8.78 -2.46 0.96
N ALA A 266 9.92 -2.86 0.37
CA ALA A 266 10.95 -3.63 1.06
C ALA A 266 11.51 -2.87 2.27
N VAL A 267 11.71 -1.56 2.19
CA VAL A 267 12.16 -0.73 3.33
C VAL A 267 11.12 -0.71 4.45
N VAL A 268 9.84 -0.54 4.13
CA VAL A 268 8.75 -0.55 5.13
C VAL A 268 8.69 -1.92 5.82
N LEU A 269 8.66 -3.01 5.05
CA LEU A 269 8.61 -4.36 5.59
C LEU A 269 9.88 -4.73 6.37
N PHE A 270 11.05 -4.28 5.92
CA PHE A 270 12.30 -4.49 6.63
C PHE A 270 12.29 -3.80 7.99
N ALA A 271 11.82 -2.55 8.05
CA ALA A 271 11.65 -1.82 9.30
C ALA A 271 10.65 -2.54 10.23
N ILE A 272 9.50 -2.99 9.72
CA ILE A 272 8.50 -3.74 10.50
C ILE A 272 9.10 -5.05 11.04
N GLY A 273 9.81 -5.81 10.19
CA GLY A 273 10.44 -7.08 10.56
C GLY A 273 11.53 -6.92 11.63
N LEU A 274 12.40 -5.92 11.48
CA LEU A 274 13.40 -5.59 12.50
C LEU A 274 12.75 -5.09 13.80
N GLY A 275 11.71 -4.26 13.71
CA GLY A 275 10.95 -3.79 14.86
C GLY A 275 10.30 -4.96 15.61
N ALA A 276 9.73 -5.92 14.90
CA ALA A 276 9.15 -7.12 15.47
C ALA A 276 10.19 -7.97 16.21
N ILE A 277 11.38 -8.17 15.63
CA ILE A 277 12.49 -8.86 16.32
C ILE A 277 12.95 -8.04 17.54
N GLY A 278 13.06 -6.72 17.42
CA GLY A 278 13.41 -5.81 18.51
C GLY A 278 12.43 -5.88 19.68
N SER A 279 11.13 -6.05 19.38
CA SER A 279 10.08 -6.25 20.38
C SER A 279 10.36 -7.47 21.28
N SER A 280 11.01 -8.50 20.74
CA SER A 280 11.32 -9.73 21.49
C SER A 280 12.35 -9.50 22.62
N VAL A 281 13.26 -8.55 22.45
CA VAL A 281 14.24 -8.15 23.47
C VAL A 281 13.59 -7.25 24.51
N ILE A 282 12.73 -6.35 24.05
CA ILE A 282 11.97 -5.41 24.88
C ILE A 282 11.00 -6.17 25.79
N ALA A 283 10.26 -7.15 25.26
CA ALA A 283 9.26 -7.93 25.99
C ALA A 283 9.85 -8.67 27.19
N ARG A 284 11.08 -9.20 27.05
CA ARG A 284 11.79 -9.92 28.12
C ARG A 284 12.12 -9.07 29.34
N ARG A 285 12.28 -7.75 29.17
CA ARG A 285 12.85 -6.87 30.20
C ARG A 285 11.80 -6.05 30.94
N LEU A 286 10.52 -6.13 30.55
CA LEU A 286 9.53 -5.12 30.94
C LEU A 286 8.32 -5.70 31.66
N ILE A 287 7.96 -5.01 32.74
CA ILE A 287 6.86 -5.37 33.63
C ILE A 287 5.50 -4.98 32.99
N SER A 288 5.43 -3.84 32.28
CA SER A 288 4.20 -3.31 31.69
C SER A 288 4.30 -3.04 30.17
N PRO A 289 3.82 -3.97 29.30
CA PRO A 289 3.88 -3.82 27.85
C PRO A 289 2.94 -2.73 27.33
N GLN A 290 1.81 -2.48 28.01
CA GLN A 290 0.86 -1.43 27.61
C GLN A 290 1.48 -0.04 27.71
N LYS A 291 2.26 0.23 28.77
CA LYS A 291 3.00 1.49 28.92
C LYS A 291 4.01 1.69 27.77
N VAL A 292 4.58 0.62 27.26
CA VAL A 292 5.52 0.67 26.12
C VAL A 292 4.79 0.94 24.82
N VAL A 293 3.63 0.33 24.59
CA VAL A 293 2.77 0.64 23.44
C VAL A 293 2.47 2.15 23.38
N VAL A 294 2.13 2.77 24.53
CA VAL A 294 1.87 4.21 24.62
C VAL A 294 3.09 5.03 24.20
N SER A 295 4.27 4.73 24.74
CA SER A 295 5.52 5.40 24.34
C SER A 295 5.80 5.23 22.85
N LEU A 296 5.62 4.03 22.30
CA LEU A 296 5.85 3.74 20.88
C LEU A 296 4.91 4.53 19.98
N LEU A 297 3.63 4.66 20.34
CA LEU A 297 2.65 5.43 19.59
C LEU A 297 3.01 6.93 19.58
N LEU A 298 3.38 7.52 20.73
CA LEU A 298 3.84 8.91 20.78
C LEU A 298 5.12 9.12 19.96
N LEU A 299 6.09 8.20 20.08
CA LEU A 299 7.31 8.24 19.28
C LEU A 299 7.03 8.07 17.79
N ALA A 300 6.05 7.26 17.39
CA ALA A 300 5.65 7.10 15.99
C ALA A 300 5.06 8.41 15.45
N GLY A 301 4.18 9.07 16.21
CA GLY A 301 3.63 10.38 15.84
C GLY A 301 4.72 11.46 15.70
N ILE A 302 5.63 11.56 16.66
CA ILE A 302 6.80 12.47 16.57
C ILE A 302 7.66 12.08 15.36
N GLY A 303 7.94 10.79 15.19
CA GLY A 303 8.76 10.25 14.11
C GLY A 303 8.20 10.60 12.73
N THR A 304 6.88 10.56 12.54
CA THR A 304 6.22 10.95 11.28
C THR A 304 6.49 12.42 10.92
N LEU A 305 6.42 13.32 11.91
CA LEU A 305 6.69 14.75 11.68
C LEU A 305 8.18 15.00 11.45
N VAL A 306 9.03 14.41 12.30
CA VAL A 306 10.49 14.62 12.25
C VAL A 306 11.09 14.03 10.98
N SER A 307 10.67 12.84 10.53
CA SER A 307 11.21 12.24 9.31
C SER A 307 10.87 13.05 8.06
N TYR A 308 9.70 13.70 8.03
CA TYR A 308 9.32 14.64 6.97
C TYR A 308 10.12 15.95 7.03
N VAL A 309 10.27 16.54 8.21
CA VAL A 309 11.02 17.80 8.39
C VAL A 309 12.52 17.61 8.14
N LEU A 310 13.08 16.46 8.50
CA LEU A 310 14.49 16.13 8.27
C LEU A 310 14.71 15.40 6.94
N PHE A 311 13.68 15.29 6.10
CA PHE A 311 13.80 14.61 4.81
C PHE A 311 14.93 15.25 3.98
N PRO A 312 15.94 14.46 3.55
CA PRO A 312 17.08 15.00 2.82
C PRO A 312 16.61 15.47 1.44
N LEU A 313 16.67 16.78 1.20
CA LEU A 313 16.34 17.36 -0.09
C LEU A 313 17.45 16.98 -1.09
N PRO A 314 17.14 16.23 -2.17
CA PRO A 314 18.11 15.98 -3.23
C PRO A 314 18.55 17.33 -3.84
N PRO A 315 19.85 17.50 -4.16
CA PRO A 315 20.31 18.73 -4.79
C PRO A 315 19.59 18.95 -6.13
N PRO A 316 19.29 20.21 -6.51
CA PRO A 316 18.68 20.50 -7.80
C PRO A 316 19.64 20.07 -8.91
N GLN A 317 19.25 19.09 -9.71
CA GLN A 317 20.11 18.56 -10.78
C GLN A 317 20.16 19.53 -11.96
N SER A 318 21.36 19.68 -12.52
CA SER A 318 21.72 20.71 -13.49
C SER A 318 21.10 20.50 -14.89
N GLY A 319 20.64 19.28 -15.19
CA GLY A 319 20.21 18.82 -16.52
C GLY A 319 18.81 19.28 -16.98
N THR A 320 18.43 18.79 -18.18
CA THR A 320 17.09 18.92 -18.78
C THR A 320 16.17 17.73 -18.49
N GLN A 321 16.70 16.68 -17.86
CA GLN A 321 15.91 15.51 -17.48
C GLN A 321 15.23 15.75 -16.12
N ALA A 322 14.00 15.27 -16.02
CA ALA A 322 13.10 15.42 -14.87
C ALA A 322 13.42 14.44 -13.72
N PHE A 323 14.19 13.39 -14.04
CA PHE A 323 14.56 12.29 -13.19
C PHE A 323 16.09 12.13 -13.27
N ASP A 324 16.77 11.86 -12.16
CA ASP A 324 17.99 11.04 -12.19
C ASP A 324 18.05 10.00 -11.04
N ILE A 325 17.07 9.96 -10.11
CA ILE A 325 17.04 8.91 -9.07
C ILE A 325 16.40 7.64 -9.65
N GLU A 326 17.11 7.01 -10.57
CA GLU A 326 16.85 5.65 -11.05
C GLU A 326 17.61 4.60 -10.23
N SER A 327 18.65 5.03 -9.52
CA SER A 327 19.45 4.16 -8.67
C SER A 327 18.62 3.63 -7.50
N SER A 328 18.37 2.33 -7.49
CA SER A 328 17.69 1.62 -6.39
C SER A 328 18.30 1.91 -5.03
N LEU A 329 19.62 2.19 -4.96
CA LEU A 329 20.30 2.53 -3.71
C LEU A 329 19.90 3.91 -3.18
N GLN A 330 19.78 4.91 -4.06
CA GLN A 330 19.31 6.24 -3.68
C GLN A 330 17.83 6.21 -3.29
N VAL A 331 17.00 5.45 -4.00
CA VAL A 331 15.60 5.21 -3.62
C VAL A 331 15.52 4.59 -2.23
N ALA A 332 16.34 3.58 -1.94
CA ALA A 332 16.42 2.95 -0.63
C ALA A 332 16.84 3.95 0.45
N TRP A 333 17.84 4.80 0.19
CA TRP A 333 18.30 5.83 1.14
C TRP A 333 17.20 6.84 1.50
N LEU A 334 16.51 7.39 0.49
CA LEU A 334 15.41 8.33 0.71
C LEU A 334 14.24 7.66 1.45
N SER A 335 13.93 6.42 1.08
CA SER A 335 12.88 5.62 1.73
C SER A 335 13.24 5.31 3.19
N LEU A 336 14.49 4.97 3.47
CA LEU A 336 14.98 4.72 4.82
C LEU A 336 14.87 5.98 5.68
N ALA A 337 15.28 7.14 5.16
CA ALA A 337 15.19 8.40 5.90
C ALA A 337 13.75 8.76 6.27
N LEU A 338 12.80 8.52 5.35
CA LEU A 338 11.40 8.91 5.54
C LEU A 338 10.55 7.89 6.30
N MET A 339 10.64 6.61 5.91
CA MET A 339 9.69 5.56 6.30
C MET A 339 10.19 4.70 7.46
N PHE A 340 11.50 4.42 7.53
CA PHE A 340 12.07 3.46 8.48
C PHE A 340 11.75 3.77 9.95
N PRO A 341 11.91 5.02 10.46
CA PRO A 341 11.73 5.29 11.89
C PRO A 341 10.32 4.90 12.39
N VAL A 342 9.28 5.28 11.64
CA VAL A 342 7.88 5.06 12.01
C VAL A 342 7.48 3.61 11.76
N ALA A 343 7.91 3.02 10.64
CA ALA A 343 7.64 1.62 10.32
C ALA A 343 8.31 0.67 11.32
N PHE A 344 9.53 0.99 11.78
CA PHE A 344 10.22 0.24 12.83
C PHE A 344 9.46 0.28 14.15
N LEU A 345 9.05 1.47 14.61
CA LEU A 345 8.27 1.63 15.85
C LEU A 345 6.93 0.88 15.77
N SER A 346 6.28 0.90 14.60
CA SER A 346 5.05 0.16 14.36
C SER A 346 5.28 -1.36 14.32
N GLY A 347 6.44 -1.81 13.81
CA GLY A 347 6.87 -3.21 13.90
C GLY A 347 7.08 -3.69 15.32
N VAL A 348 7.53 -2.80 16.23
CA VAL A 348 7.61 -3.10 17.67
C VAL A 348 6.21 -3.12 18.29
N SER A 349 5.31 -2.22 17.88
CA SER A 349 4.01 -2.03 18.54
C SER A 349 3.06 -3.22 18.38
N LEU A 350 2.97 -3.83 17.19
CA LEU A 350 2.01 -4.92 16.95
C LEU A 350 2.25 -6.15 17.87
N PRO A 351 3.47 -6.74 17.96
CA PRO A 351 3.76 -7.80 18.92
C PRO A 351 3.49 -7.41 20.38
N MET A 352 3.73 -6.14 20.74
CA MET A 352 3.45 -5.63 22.09
C MET A 352 1.95 -5.55 22.36
N VAL A 353 1.14 -5.10 21.41
CA VAL A 353 -0.33 -5.10 21.52
C VAL A 353 -0.85 -6.53 21.63
N ILE A 354 -0.36 -7.47 20.81
CA ILE A 354 -0.70 -8.90 20.92
C ILE A 354 -0.39 -9.44 22.33
N THR A 355 0.76 -9.07 22.90
CA THR A 355 1.15 -9.44 24.27
C THR A 355 0.21 -8.84 25.32
N CYS A 356 -0.20 -7.58 25.15
CA CYS A 356 -1.16 -6.91 26.04
C CYS A 356 -2.54 -7.59 26.00
N VAL A 357 -3.01 -7.94 24.80
CA VAL A 357 -4.29 -8.64 24.61
C VAL A 357 -4.23 -10.05 25.20
N GLN A 358 -3.11 -10.76 25.04
CA GLN A 358 -2.94 -12.10 25.61
C GLN A 358 -2.94 -12.11 27.14
N ARG A 359 -2.50 -11.04 27.81
CA ARG A 359 -2.65 -10.91 29.28
C ARG A 359 -4.11 -10.84 29.73
N LYS A 360 -5.03 -10.42 28.85
CA LYS A 360 -6.48 -10.33 29.11
C LYS A 360 -7.27 -11.52 28.52
N ILE A 361 -6.74 -12.16 27.49
CA ILE A 361 -7.33 -13.32 26.80
C ILE A 361 -6.36 -14.51 26.94
N PRO A 362 -6.65 -15.51 27.81
CA PRO A 362 -5.70 -16.58 28.13
C PRO A 362 -5.23 -17.39 26.92
N ASN A 363 -6.10 -17.62 25.93
CA ASN A 363 -5.75 -18.37 24.74
C ASN A 363 -4.91 -17.52 23.77
N ARG A 364 -3.64 -17.94 23.60
CA ARG A 364 -2.63 -17.30 22.74
C ARG A 364 -3.06 -17.17 21.28
N MET A 365 -3.70 -18.21 20.73
CA MET A 365 -4.22 -18.21 19.37
C MET A 365 -5.31 -17.17 19.20
N ASN A 366 -6.28 -17.14 20.13
CA ASN A 366 -7.40 -16.22 20.06
C ASN A 366 -6.94 -14.76 20.25
N ALA A 367 -6.02 -14.51 21.19
CA ALA A 367 -5.45 -13.18 21.41
C ALA A 367 -4.72 -12.65 20.16
N ALA A 368 -3.89 -13.49 19.54
CA ALA A 368 -3.18 -13.13 18.31
C ALA A 368 -4.16 -12.93 17.15
N GLY A 369 -5.12 -13.85 16.95
CA GLY A 369 -6.13 -13.77 15.90
C GLY A 369 -7.00 -12.52 15.99
N LEU A 370 -7.50 -12.19 17.19
CA LEU A 370 -8.35 -11.01 17.40
C LEU A 370 -7.56 -9.72 17.18
N THR A 371 -6.32 -9.65 17.66
CA THR A 371 -5.46 -8.47 17.45
C THR A 371 -5.14 -8.27 15.98
N MET A 372 -4.81 -9.35 15.25
CA MET A 372 -4.54 -9.32 13.81
C MET A 372 -5.78 -8.98 12.99
N LEU A 373 -6.97 -9.50 13.32
CA LEU A 373 -8.22 -9.12 12.68
C LEU A 373 -8.41 -7.61 12.69
N PHE A 374 -8.33 -6.99 13.88
CA PHE A 374 -8.52 -5.56 14.02
C PHE A 374 -7.41 -4.77 13.31
N ASN A 375 -6.15 -5.17 13.46
CA ASN A 375 -5.03 -4.53 12.76
C ASN A 375 -5.23 -4.55 11.24
N THR A 376 -5.57 -5.72 10.69
CA THR A 376 -5.73 -5.91 9.25
C THR A 376 -6.97 -5.19 8.72
N ALA A 377 -8.07 -5.15 9.48
CA ALA A 377 -9.24 -4.36 9.11
C ALA A 377 -8.89 -2.86 9.05
N GLY A 378 -8.14 -2.35 10.02
CA GLY A 378 -7.60 -1.00 9.98
C GLY A 378 -6.68 -0.78 8.77
N ALA A 379 -5.73 -1.70 8.55
CA ALA A 379 -4.80 -1.69 7.43
C ALA A 379 -5.47 -1.75 6.04
N ALA A 380 -6.68 -2.30 5.93
CA ALA A 380 -7.49 -2.25 4.72
C ALA A 380 -8.11 -0.86 4.49
N ILE A 381 -8.60 -0.22 5.56
CA ILE A 381 -9.28 1.09 5.51
C ILE A 381 -8.28 2.24 5.36
N GLY A 382 -7.11 2.15 5.99
CA GLY A 382 -6.08 3.19 6.01
C GLY A 382 -5.65 3.69 4.62
N PRO A 383 -5.18 2.82 3.71
CA PRO A 383 -4.84 3.18 2.33
C PRO A 383 -5.98 3.82 1.56
N LEU A 384 -7.23 3.37 1.76
CA LEU A 384 -8.41 3.94 1.11
C LEU A 384 -8.65 5.39 1.58
N LEU A 385 -8.61 5.62 2.89
CA LEU A 385 -8.75 6.97 3.45
C LEU A 385 -7.59 7.86 3.01
N ALA A 386 -6.35 7.36 3.03
CA ALA A 386 -5.19 8.12 2.58
C ALA A 386 -5.29 8.52 1.10
N GLY A 387 -5.55 7.55 0.22
CA GLY A 387 -5.54 7.74 -1.24
C GLY A 387 -6.72 8.52 -1.79
N PHE A 388 -7.93 8.29 -1.27
CA PHE A 388 -9.17 8.85 -1.85
C PHE A 388 -9.80 9.96 -1.00
N VAL A 389 -9.38 10.13 0.26
CA VAL A 389 -9.95 11.17 1.14
C VAL A 389 -8.89 12.17 1.54
N PHE A 390 -7.81 11.77 2.22
CA PHE A 390 -6.87 12.72 2.81
C PHE A 390 -5.98 13.41 1.76
N LEU A 391 -5.35 12.67 0.87
CA LEU A 391 -4.48 13.26 -0.15
C LEU A 391 -5.23 14.25 -1.06
N PRO A 392 -6.42 13.94 -1.62
CA PRO A 392 -7.13 14.86 -2.50
C PRO A 392 -7.74 16.06 -1.78
N SER A 393 -8.14 15.91 -0.51
CA SER A 393 -8.84 16.99 0.22
C SER A 393 -7.90 17.96 0.94
N VAL A 394 -6.84 17.46 1.57
CA VAL A 394 -5.96 18.26 2.44
C VAL A 394 -4.49 18.24 2.04
N GLY A 395 -4.12 17.43 1.03
CA GLY A 395 -2.74 17.27 0.55
C GLY A 395 -1.88 16.39 1.45
N PHE A 396 -0.68 16.01 0.97
CA PHE A 396 0.16 15.04 1.68
C PHE A 396 0.69 15.56 3.02
N GLN A 397 1.01 16.86 3.14
CA GLN A 397 1.59 17.41 4.37
C GLN A 397 0.57 17.38 5.51
N SER A 398 -0.65 17.84 5.25
CA SER A 398 -1.75 17.79 6.23
C SER A 398 -2.10 16.34 6.56
N SER A 399 -2.07 15.45 5.57
CA SER A 399 -2.27 14.00 5.79
C SER A 399 -1.24 13.40 6.75
N LEU A 400 0.03 13.80 6.66
CA LEU A 400 1.08 13.39 7.61
C LEU A 400 0.81 13.91 9.03
N ILE A 401 0.35 15.16 9.17
CA ILE A 401 -0.01 15.75 10.47
C ILE A 401 -1.20 15.02 11.08
N ILE A 402 -2.23 14.70 10.28
CA ILE A 402 -3.41 13.94 10.72
C ILE A 402 -2.99 12.53 11.18
N ALA A 403 -2.12 11.85 10.43
CA ALA A 403 -1.58 10.55 10.83
C ALA A 403 -0.80 10.63 12.16
N ALA A 404 0.04 11.65 12.33
CA ALA A 404 0.80 11.90 13.55
C ALA A 404 -0.12 12.18 14.76
N ALA A 405 -1.15 13.01 14.57
CA ALA A 405 -2.20 13.28 15.56
C ALA A 405 -3.01 12.02 15.89
N GLY A 406 -3.29 11.18 14.89
CA GLY A 406 -3.92 9.89 15.06
C GLY A 406 -3.12 8.99 16.01
N TYR A 407 -1.81 8.87 15.82
CA TYR A 407 -0.95 8.09 16.72
C TYR A 407 -0.97 8.64 18.15
N ALA A 408 -0.91 9.97 18.34
CA ALA A 408 -1.02 10.58 19.65
C ALA A 408 -2.40 10.32 20.30
N GLY A 409 -3.48 10.39 19.51
CA GLY A 409 -4.83 10.05 19.95
C GLY A 409 -4.95 8.59 20.41
N LEU A 410 -4.37 7.65 19.65
CA LEU A 410 -4.30 6.24 20.03
C LEU A 410 -3.46 6.04 21.29
N ALA A 411 -2.39 6.80 21.50
CA ALA A 411 -1.59 6.73 22.72
C ALA A 411 -2.42 7.16 23.95
N ILE A 412 -3.17 8.25 23.85
CA ILE A 412 -4.10 8.69 24.91
C ILE A 412 -5.15 7.61 25.18
N PHE A 413 -5.74 7.06 24.12
CA PHE A 413 -6.78 6.03 24.22
C PHE A 413 -6.26 4.68 24.78
N ALA A 414 -5.00 4.34 24.50
CA ALA A 414 -4.33 3.15 25.03
C ALA A 414 -4.00 3.26 26.54
N THR A 415 -4.04 4.47 27.12
CA THR A 415 -3.57 4.73 28.49
C THR A 415 -4.73 4.89 29.46
N GLU A 416 -4.63 4.33 30.67
CA GLU A 416 -5.56 4.65 31.76
C GLU A 416 -5.19 6.01 32.40
N ARG A 417 -6.18 6.82 32.78
CA ARG A 417 -5.97 8.20 33.28
C ARG A 417 -4.97 8.29 34.44
N SER A 418 -4.91 7.29 35.31
CA SER A 418 -3.99 7.22 36.45
C SER A 418 -2.51 7.17 36.05
N ASN A 419 -2.18 6.73 34.83
CA ASN A 419 -0.80 6.60 34.37
C ASN A 419 -0.18 7.92 33.91
N TRP A 420 -0.97 8.98 33.68
CA TRP A 420 -0.49 10.33 33.34
C TRP A 420 -0.19 11.14 34.62
N SER A 421 0.72 10.61 35.45
CA SER A 421 1.08 11.22 36.73
C SER A 421 2.56 11.60 36.79
N PHE A 422 2.87 12.75 37.39
CA PHE A 422 4.24 13.16 37.68
C PHE A 422 4.95 12.26 38.69
N HIS A 423 4.20 11.49 39.47
CA HIS A 423 4.73 10.63 40.53
C HIS A 423 5.34 9.32 39.98
N GLU A 424 4.86 8.85 38.82
CA GLU A 424 5.40 7.64 38.18
C GLU A 424 6.46 7.97 37.13
N ARG A 425 7.54 7.16 37.06
CA ARG A 425 8.57 7.29 36.01
C ARG A 425 7.98 7.24 34.60
N SER A 426 7.02 6.36 34.35
CA SER A 426 6.33 6.24 33.06
C SER A 426 5.46 7.46 32.74
N GLY A 427 4.77 8.02 33.73
CA GLY A 427 3.93 9.19 33.52
C GLY A 427 4.74 10.43 33.16
N ARG A 428 5.91 10.64 33.79
CA ARG A 428 6.86 11.70 33.39
C ARG A 428 7.34 11.53 31.95
N LEU A 429 7.60 10.30 31.50
CA LEU A 429 7.98 10.03 30.11
C LEU A 429 6.83 10.35 29.16
N PHE A 430 5.60 9.97 29.46
CA PHE A 430 4.43 10.28 28.62
C PHE A 430 4.19 11.78 28.51
N LEU A 431 4.29 12.51 29.62
CA LEU A 431 4.17 13.97 29.64
C LEU A 431 5.28 14.64 28.83
N LEU A 432 6.52 14.16 28.95
CA LEU A 432 7.64 14.66 28.14
C LEU A 432 7.41 14.40 26.65
N LEU A 433 7.06 13.17 26.26
CA LEU A 433 6.80 12.82 24.86
C LEU A 433 5.58 13.59 24.32
N GLY A 434 4.54 13.77 25.13
CA GLY A 434 3.39 14.61 24.78
C GLY A 434 3.78 16.06 24.57
N LEU A 435 4.61 16.63 25.44
CA LEU A 435 5.15 17.99 25.28
C LEU A 435 6.00 18.10 24.01
N VAL A 436 6.90 17.15 23.76
CA VAL A 436 7.72 17.12 22.54
C VAL A 436 6.82 17.04 21.28
N PHE A 437 5.76 16.23 21.32
CA PHE A 437 4.81 16.15 20.22
C PHE A 437 4.07 17.48 19.98
N LEU A 438 3.60 18.13 21.05
CA LEU A 438 2.96 19.44 20.96
C LEU A 438 3.90 20.51 20.42
N LEU A 439 5.16 20.51 20.85
CA LEU A 439 6.20 21.40 20.32
C LEU A 439 6.50 21.11 18.84
N ALA A 440 6.56 19.83 18.46
CA ALA A 440 6.79 19.42 17.08
C ALA A 440 5.66 19.88 16.15
N ILE A 441 4.41 19.90 16.62
CA ILE A 441 3.27 20.50 15.90
C ILE A 441 3.36 22.03 15.89
N ALA A 442 3.57 22.67 17.05
CA ALA A 442 3.57 24.12 17.18
C ALA A 442 4.64 24.80 16.30
N PHE A 443 5.81 24.17 16.19
CA PHE A 443 6.93 24.65 15.36
C PHE A 443 7.03 23.94 14.02
N PHE A 444 5.99 23.22 13.60
CA PHE A 444 6.00 22.52 12.32
C PHE A 444 6.06 23.51 11.14
N PRO A 445 6.91 23.29 10.13
CA PRO A 445 6.99 24.18 8.98
C PRO A 445 5.80 23.96 8.02
N TYR A 446 4.65 24.56 8.31
CA TYR A 446 3.39 24.35 7.58
C TYR A 446 3.40 24.72 6.09
N HIS A 447 4.43 25.41 5.60
CA HIS A 447 4.59 25.75 4.18
C HIS A 447 5.65 24.89 3.48
N ARG A 448 6.17 23.85 4.14
CA ARG A 448 7.26 23.02 3.62
C ARG A 448 6.86 22.23 2.37
N ALA A 449 5.59 21.83 2.24
CA ALA A 449 5.08 21.17 1.03
C ALA A 449 5.41 21.94 -0.25
N GLU A 450 5.31 23.27 -0.21
CA GLU A 450 5.59 24.11 -1.37
C GLU A 450 7.06 24.07 -1.80
N LEU A 451 7.99 23.87 -0.87
CA LEU A 451 9.40 23.64 -1.20
C LEU A 451 9.59 22.36 -2.03
N HIS A 452 8.86 21.30 -1.69
CA HIS A 452 8.93 20.03 -2.42
C HIS A 452 8.32 20.15 -3.82
N PHE A 453 7.17 20.81 -3.95
CA PHE A 453 6.56 21.10 -5.25
C PHE A 453 7.41 22.03 -6.12
N ALA A 454 7.98 23.08 -5.52
CA ALA A 454 8.89 24.00 -6.18
C ALA A 454 10.12 23.26 -6.72
N ASN A 455 10.74 22.40 -5.92
CA ASN A 455 11.85 21.57 -6.37
C ASN A 455 11.46 20.66 -7.54
N ALA A 456 10.28 20.04 -7.50
CA ALA A 456 9.78 19.18 -8.58
C ALA A 456 9.53 19.94 -9.91
N ARG A 457 9.14 21.21 -9.86
CA ARG A 457 8.90 22.03 -11.07
C ARG A 457 10.09 22.88 -11.52
N ARG A 458 11.08 23.11 -10.66
CA ARG A 458 12.22 24.02 -10.89
C ARG A 458 12.95 23.82 -12.22
N PRO A 459 13.19 22.59 -12.72
CA PRO A 459 13.82 22.39 -14.03
C PRO A 459 13.06 23.03 -15.18
N TYR A 460 11.75 23.23 -15.02
CA TYR A 460 10.82 23.70 -16.03
C TYR A 460 10.47 25.17 -15.94
N GLU A 461 10.95 25.87 -14.90
CA GLU A 461 10.79 27.32 -14.72
C GLU A 461 11.97 28.11 -15.32
N LYS A 462 13.03 27.43 -15.80
CA LYS A 462 14.23 28.04 -16.40
C LYS A 462 13.93 28.93 -17.61
N ASP A 463 12.82 28.69 -18.30
CA ASP A 463 12.37 29.45 -19.47
C ASP A 463 11.35 30.56 -19.11
N GLY A 464 11.31 30.96 -17.84
CA GLY A 464 10.41 32.01 -17.33
C GLY A 464 8.98 31.52 -17.08
N SER A 465 8.70 30.22 -17.26
CA SER A 465 7.42 29.64 -16.89
C SER A 465 7.14 29.82 -15.39
N ARG A 466 5.87 30.09 -15.05
CA ARG A 466 5.40 30.24 -13.67
C ARG A 466 4.27 29.27 -13.36
N LEU A 467 4.18 28.82 -12.11
CA LEU A 467 3.05 27.99 -11.66
C LEU A 467 1.74 28.78 -11.76
N GLN A 468 0.76 28.19 -12.44
CA GLN A 468 -0.58 28.74 -12.57
C GLN A 468 -1.59 28.01 -11.69
N LYS A 469 -1.58 26.67 -11.70
CA LYS A 469 -2.47 25.84 -10.89
C LYS A 469 -1.75 24.59 -10.42
N LYS A 470 -2.07 24.13 -9.21
CA LYS A 470 -1.58 22.88 -8.61
C LYS A 470 -2.77 22.09 -8.09
N ILE A 471 -2.79 20.78 -8.35
CA ILE A 471 -3.82 19.86 -7.88
C ILE A 471 -3.12 18.63 -7.30
N GLU A 472 -3.39 18.30 -6.04
CA GLU A 472 -2.99 17.02 -5.45
C GLU A 472 -4.12 16.02 -5.69
N GLY A 473 -4.01 15.21 -6.75
CA GLY A 473 -5.07 14.30 -7.18
C GLY A 473 -5.02 12.91 -6.53
N ASN A 474 -5.99 12.06 -6.88
CA ASN A 474 -6.08 10.67 -6.39
C ASN A 474 -4.89 9.81 -6.82
N ALA A 475 -4.38 10.02 -8.04
CA ALA A 475 -3.29 9.24 -8.64
C ALA A 475 -1.92 9.89 -8.44
N ASP A 476 -1.88 11.18 -8.78
CA ASP A 476 -0.66 11.95 -8.98
C ASP A 476 -0.89 13.42 -8.60
N THR A 477 0.22 14.17 -8.51
CA THR A 477 0.19 15.62 -8.29
C THR A 477 0.33 16.33 -9.63
N PHE A 478 -0.59 17.23 -9.99
CA PHE A 478 -0.52 18.02 -11.20
C PHE A 478 -0.04 19.44 -10.89
N GLN A 479 0.93 19.93 -11.68
CA GLN A 479 1.39 21.31 -11.66
C GLN A 479 1.33 21.87 -13.08
N LEU A 480 0.47 22.86 -13.29
CA LEU A 480 0.32 23.54 -14.57
C LEU A 480 1.21 24.79 -14.57
N LEU A 481 2.20 24.82 -15.45
CA LEU A 481 3.04 25.99 -15.67
C LEU A 481 2.57 26.77 -16.90
N ARG A 482 2.67 28.09 -16.84
CA ARG A 482 2.37 29.03 -17.92
C ARG A 482 3.61 29.88 -18.20
N CYS A 483 3.95 30.02 -19.47
CA CYS A 483 4.98 30.95 -19.93
C CYS A 483 4.30 32.06 -20.73
N ASP A 484 4.69 33.30 -20.44
CA ASP A 484 4.17 34.48 -21.12
C ASP A 484 5.20 35.01 -22.11
N LEU A 485 4.72 35.51 -23.25
CA LEU A 485 5.52 36.22 -24.24
C LEU A 485 4.80 37.54 -24.53
N PHE A 486 5.51 38.67 -24.36
CA PHE A 486 4.94 40.01 -24.48
C PHE A 486 3.72 40.28 -23.58
N GLY A 487 3.66 39.65 -22.40
CA GLY A 487 2.57 39.81 -21.44
C GLY A 487 1.35 38.93 -21.70
N GLU A 488 1.34 38.18 -22.81
CA GLU A 488 0.25 37.28 -23.17
C GLU A 488 0.62 35.81 -22.95
N PRO A 489 -0.34 34.91 -22.64
CA PRO A 489 -0.09 33.49 -22.53
C PRO A 489 0.49 32.93 -23.83
N TYR A 490 1.71 32.41 -23.76
CA TYR A 490 2.40 31.84 -24.93
C TYR A 490 2.26 30.32 -25.01
N TYR A 491 2.55 29.62 -23.90
CA TYR A 491 2.27 28.19 -23.81
C TYR A 491 2.08 27.75 -22.36
N TYR A 492 1.54 26.55 -22.25
CA TYR A 492 1.29 25.83 -21.02
C TYR A 492 2.10 24.54 -21.00
N ARG A 493 2.50 24.09 -19.82
CA ARG A 493 3.17 22.82 -19.59
C ARG A 493 2.50 22.13 -18.41
N LEU A 494 1.99 20.93 -18.65
CA LEU A 494 1.45 20.08 -17.62
C LEU A 494 2.56 19.19 -17.05
N ILE A 495 2.82 19.35 -15.76
CA ILE A 495 3.74 18.51 -15.00
C ILE A 495 2.91 17.57 -14.13
N THR A 496 3.24 16.28 -14.15
CA THR A 496 2.66 15.26 -13.28
C THR A 496 3.77 14.72 -12.38
N ASN A 497 3.60 14.88 -11.08
CA ASN A 497 4.60 14.75 -10.04
C ASN A 497 5.80 15.68 -10.31
N SER A 498 6.91 15.12 -10.81
CA SER A 498 8.09 15.86 -11.25
C SER A 498 8.31 15.80 -12.76
N TYR A 499 7.40 15.20 -13.54
CA TYR A 499 7.60 14.94 -14.97
C TYR A 499 6.74 15.83 -15.87
N SER A 500 7.34 16.47 -16.86
CA SER A 500 6.64 17.20 -17.92
C SER A 500 5.96 16.23 -18.89
N MET A 501 4.67 15.98 -18.67
CA MET A 501 3.87 15.03 -19.47
C MET A 501 3.45 15.60 -20.83
N SER A 502 2.99 16.85 -20.85
CA SER A 502 2.43 17.47 -22.07
C SER A 502 2.54 18.99 -22.03
N GLY A 503 2.30 19.65 -23.17
CA GLY A 503 2.34 21.10 -23.23
C GLY A 503 1.92 21.67 -24.59
N THR A 504 1.68 22.97 -24.62
CA THR A 504 1.17 23.69 -25.80
C THR A 504 2.26 24.50 -26.51
N ARG A 505 3.55 24.21 -26.29
CA ARG A 505 4.64 24.84 -27.07
C ARG A 505 4.50 24.50 -28.55
N PRO A 506 4.83 25.41 -29.49
CA PRO A 506 4.69 25.14 -30.93
C PRO A 506 5.34 23.82 -31.39
N ARG A 507 6.56 23.51 -30.90
CA ARG A 507 7.26 22.26 -31.21
C ARG A 507 6.55 21.02 -30.64
N THR A 508 5.97 21.13 -29.44
CA THR A 508 5.20 20.05 -28.80
C THR A 508 3.87 19.83 -29.51
N GLN A 509 3.18 20.91 -29.88
CA GLN A 509 1.95 20.83 -30.65
C GLN A 509 2.16 20.10 -31.98
N ARG A 510 3.28 20.36 -32.68
CA ARG A 510 3.58 19.72 -33.97
C ARG A 510 3.48 18.20 -33.91
N TYR A 511 4.14 17.53 -32.97
CA TYR A 511 4.07 16.07 -32.90
C TYR A 511 2.76 15.57 -32.29
N MET A 512 2.19 16.27 -31.31
CA MET A 512 0.92 15.88 -30.70
C MET A 512 -0.24 15.91 -31.70
N ARG A 513 -0.30 16.93 -32.56
CA ARG A 513 -1.29 16.99 -33.64
C ARG A 513 -1.08 15.89 -34.68
N LEU A 514 0.17 15.46 -34.92
CA LEU A 514 0.43 14.32 -35.81
C LEU A 514 -0.17 13.01 -35.28
N PHE A 515 -0.39 12.85 -33.96
CA PHE A 515 -1.13 11.70 -33.44
C PHE A 515 -2.60 11.66 -33.88
N ALA A 516 -3.17 12.79 -34.32
CA ALA A 516 -4.50 12.84 -34.92
C ALA A 516 -4.43 12.80 -36.46
N TYR A 517 -3.57 13.63 -37.05
CA TYR A 517 -3.52 13.77 -38.51
C TYR A 517 -2.97 12.54 -39.23
N LEU A 518 -2.01 11.83 -38.65
CA LEU A 518 -1.45 10.63 -39.27
C LEU A 518 -2.51 9.52 -39.41
N PRO A 519 -3.24 9.11 -38.35
CA PRO A 519 -4.27 8.09 -38.51
C PRO A 519 -5.41 8.54 -39.44
N LEU A 520 -5.87 9.80 -39.37
CA LEU A 520 -6.90 10.32 -40.28
C LEU A 520 -6.43 10.33 -41.74
N ALA A 521 -5.16 10.66 -42.01
CA ALA A 521 -4.62 10.60 -43.36
C ALA A 521 -4.48 9.16 -43.90
N LEU A 522 -4.20 8.20 -43.01
CA LEU A 522 -4.10 6.78 -43.38
C LEU A 522 -5.47 6.10 -43.53
N ARG A 523 -6.51 6.63 -42.88
CA ARG A 523 -7.90 6.15 -42.94
C ARG A 523 -8.88 7.34 -42.96
N PRO A 524 -9.01 8.05 -44.09
CA PRO A 524 -9.88 9.23 -44.19
C PRO A 524 -11.38 8.92 -44.02
N GLU A 525 -11.76 7.65 -44.10
CA GLU A 525 -13.12 7.16 -43.82
C GLU A 525 -13.45 7.01 -42.34
N SER A 526 -12.47 7.19 -41.43
CA SER A 526 -12.68 7.05 -39.99
C SER A 526 -13.56 8.15 -39.41
N LYS A 527 -14.79 7.77 -39.02
CA LYS A 527 -15.77 8.66 -38.37
C LYS A 527 -15.70 8.67 -36.84
N ASN A 528 -15.09 7.64 -36.27
CA ASN A 528 -14.97 7.46 -34.82
C ASN A 528 -13.49 7.35 -34.45
N ALA A 529 -13.11 7.97 -33.33
CA ALA A 529 -11.76 7.89 -32.80
C ALA A 529 -11.75 7.63 -31.30
N LEU A 530 -10.72 6.93 -30.84
CA LEU A 530 -10.40 6.73 -29.44
C LEU A 530 -9.04 7.38 -29.16
N LEU A 531 -9.02 8.42 -28.33
CA LEU A 531 -7.81 9.07 -27.86
C LEU A 531 -7.44 8.59 -26.46
N LEU A 532 -6.19 8.14 -26.33
CA LEU A 532 -5.62 7.73 -25.05
C LEU A 532 -4.76 8.86 -24.49
N CYS A 533 -5.01 9.19 -23.23
CA CYS A 533 -4.40 10.30 -22.50
C CYS A 533 -4.76 11.67 -23.08
N TYR A 534 -5.45 12.49 -22.29
CA TYR A 534 -5.89 13.82 -22.72
C TYR A 534 -4.73 14.84 -22.71
N GLY A 535 -3.91 14.81 -21.66
CA GLY A 535 -2.81 15.76 -21.45
C GLY A 535 -3.31 17.22 -21.39
N VAL A 536 -2.88 18.05 -22.34
CA VAL A 536 -3.35 19.44 -22.50
C VAL A 536 -4.42 19.59 -23.61
N GLY A 537 -4.95 18.48 -24.14
CA GLY A 537 -6.02 18.49 -25.14
C GLY A 537 -5.60 18.80 -26.59
N VAL A 538 -4.31 18.98 -26.88
CA VAL A 538 -3.84 19.32 -28.23
C VAL A 538 -4.19 18.27 -29.29
N THR A 539 -4.08 16.98 -28.94
CA THR A 539 -4.43 15.89 -29.87
C THR A 539 -5.94 15.80 -30.07
N ALA A 540 -6.73 15.96 -29.00
CA ALA A 540 -8.19 15.98 -29.09
C ALA A 540 -8.68 17.17 -29.95
N ASP A 541 -8.14 18.37 -29.73
CA ASP A 541 -8.41 19.55 -30.55
C ASP A 541 -8.10 19.29 -32.04
N ALA A 542 -7.00 18.60 -32.33
CA ALA A 542 -6.65 18.25 -33.71
C ALA A 542 -7.67 17.31 -34.37
N PHE A 543 -8.20 16.31 -33.65
CA PHE A 543 -9.27 15.43 -34.14
C PHE A 543 -10.55 16.22 -34.41
N THR A 544 -10.97 17.10 -33.49
CA THR A 544 -12.21 17.88 -33.65
C THR A 544 -12.19 18.86 -34.84
N ARG A 545 -11.03 19.13 -35.44
CA ARG A 545 -10.94 19.95 -36.65
C ARG A 545 -11.37 19.20 -37.92
N ASP A 546 -11.42 17.87 -37.88
CA ASP A 546 -11.95 17.08 -38.98
C ASP A 546 -13.48 17.14 -38.95
N ALA A 547 -14.07 17.60 -40.05
CA ALA A 547 -15.52 17.70 -40.19
C ALA A 547 -16.19 16.33 -40.42
N SER A 548 -15.43 15.32 -40.84
CA SER A 548 -15.93 13.95 -41.04
C SER A 548 -16.04 13.15 -39.75
N LEU A 549 -15.36 13.60 -38.68
CA LEU A 549 -15.42 12.96 -37.37
C LEU A 549 -16.81 13.15 -36.76
N GLU A 550 -17.47 12.04 -36.45
CA GLU A 550 -18.78 11.99 -35.80
C GLU A 550 -18.65 11.83 -34.29
N HIS A 551 -17.64 11.08 -33.81
CA HIS A 551 -17.47 10.76 -32.39
C HIS A 551 -16.00 10.61 -31.97
N LEU A 552 -15.65 11.12 -30.78
CA LEU A 552 -14.33 11.00 -30.17
C LEU A 552 -14.44 10.62 -28.69
N ASP A 553 -14.03 9.41 -28.35
CA ASP A 553 -13.84 9.00 -26.97
C ASP A 553 -12.45 9.39 -26.50
N VAL A 554 -12.36 10.11 -25.38
CA VAL A 554 -11.08 10.41 -24.72
C VAL A 554 -11.01 9.68 -23.40
N VAL A 555 -10.01 8.81 -23.24
CA VAL A 555 -9.84 8.01 -22.03
C VAL A 555 -8.54 8.41 -21.34
N ASP A 556 -8.65 8.82 -20.08
CA ASP A 556 -7.51 9.14 -19.21
C ASP A 556 -7.71 8.50 -17.84
N THR A 557 -6.63 8.10 -17.16
CA THR A 557 -6.75 7.51 -15.82
C THR A 557 -6.94 8.55 -14.72
N SER A 558 -6.65 9.82 -15.01
CA SER A 558 -6.72 10.93 -14.06
C SER A 558 -7.84 11.88 -14.44
N GLY A 559 -8.79 12.12 -13.53
CA GLY A 559 -9.87 13.09 -13.79
C GLY A 559 -9.39 14.53 -13.79
N GLU A 560 -8.30 14.79 -13.08
CA GLU A 560 -7.70 16.11 -12.85
C GLU A 560 -7.22 16.76 -14.15
N VAL A 561 -6.83 15.97 -15.17
CA VAL A 561 -6.42 16.53 -16.48
C VAL A 561 -7.60 17.16 -17.23
N PHE A 562 -8.81 16.60 -17.06
CA PHE A 562 -10.04 17.15 -17.62
C PHE A 562 -10.45 18.42 -16.87
N GLU A 563 -10.26 18.47 -15.55
CA GLU A 563 -10.49 19.69 -14.75
C GLU A 563 -9.57 20.84 -15.19
N LEU A 564 -8.33 20.52 -15.58
CA LEU A 564 -7.36 21.51 -16.08
C LEU A 564 -7.67 22.02 -17.48
N ALA A 565 -8.53 21.34 -18.26
CA ALA A 565 -8.86 21.68 -19.63
C ALA A 565 -9.37 23.11 -19.82
N GLU A 566 -10.11 23.63 -18.84
CA GLU A 566 -10.65 25.00 -18.89
C GLU A 566 -9.59 26.08 -18.65
N THR A 567 -8.40 25.71 -18.17
CA THR A 567 -7.35 26.66 -17.79
C THR A 567 -6.46 27.05 -18.98
N TYR A 568 -6.44 26.24 -20.03
CA TYR A 568 -5.62 26.47 -21.21
C TYR A 568 -6.25 27.54 -22.10
N VAL A 569 -5.46 28.55 -22.48
CA VAL A 569 -5.87 29.64 -23.38
C VAL A 569 -4.80 29.78 -24.45
N GLY A 570 -5.20 30.04 -25.70
CA GLY A 570 -4.22 30.34 -26.74
C GLY A 570 -4.86 30.55 -28.11
N PRO A 571 -4.13 31.19 -29.04
CA PRO A 571 -4.59 31.39 -30.41
C PRO A 571 -4.88 30.05 -31.07
N GLY A 572 -6.13 29.84 -31.48
CA GLY A 572 -6.56 28.60 -32.16
C GLY A 572 -6.58 27.37 -31.26
N TYR A 573 -6.64 27.51 -29.95
CA TYR A 573 -6.99 26.43 -29.02
C TYR A 573 -8.45 26.58 -28.59
N SER A 574 -9.27 25.59 -28.91
CA SER A 574 -10.60 25.41 -28.31
C SER A 574 -10.53 24.25 -27.33
N ASN A 575 -11.14 24.37 -26.14
CA ASN A 575 -11.24 23.22 -25.24
C ASN A 575 -12.08 22.13 -25.94
N PRO A 576 -11.47 21.01 -26.36
CA PRO A 576 -12.18 19.99 -27.14
C PRO A 576 -13.25 19.27 -26.32
N LEU A 577 -13.21 19.33 -24.99
CA LEU A 577 -14.25 18.76 -24.14
C LEU A 577 -15.61 19.49 -24.25
N ARG A 578 -15.64 20.66 -24.91
CA ARG A 578 -16.88 21.40 -25.21
C ARG A 578 -17.49 21.01 -26.55
N ASP A 579 -16.76 20.26 -27.38
CA ASP A 579 -17.30 19.77 -28.65
C ASP A 579 -18.30 18.62 -28.35
N PRO A 580 -19.53 18.68 -28.88
CA PRO A 580 -20.57 17.68 -28.59
C PRO A 580 -20.20 16.26 -29.06
N ARG A 581 -19.22 16.12 -29.95
CA ARG A 581 -18.71 14.83 -30.43
C ARG A 581 -17.73 14.17 -29.45
N VAL A 582 -17.27 14.90 -28.43
CA VAL A 582 -16.22 14.44 -27.52
C VAL A 582 -16.84 13.93 -26.22
N LYS A 583 -16.53 12.68 -25.87
CA LYS A 583 -16.92 12.07 -24.59
C LYS A 583 -15.67 11.66 -23.80
N ALA A 584 -15.53 12.20 -22.58
CA ALA A 584 -14.38 11.91 -21.72
C ALA A 584 -14.71 10.82 -20.69
N PHE A 585 -13.75 9.91 -20.47
CA PHE A 585 -13.85 8.84 -19.49
C PHE A 585 -12.62 8.81 -18.58
N VAL A 586 -12.87 8.74 -17.27
CA VAL A 586 -11.81 8.53 -16.26
C VAL A 586 -11.64 7.03 -16.03
N GLN A 587 -10.80 6.37 -16.85
CA GLN A 587 -10.61 4.92 -16.80
C GLN A 587 -9.29 4.44 -17.42
N ASP A 588 -8.96 3.19 -17.17
CA ASP A 588 -7.94 2.46 -17.91
C ASP A 588 -8.42 2.07 -19.32
N ALA A 589 -7.75 2.61 -20.33
CA ALA A 589 -8.09 2.43 -21.74
C ALA A 589 -7.90 1.01 -22.30
N ARG A 590 -7.29 0.08 -21.56
CA ARG A 590 -7.06 -1.28 -22.04
C ARG A 590 -8.34 -2.04 -22.38
N PHE A 591 -9.47 -1.65 -21.81
CA PHE A 591 -10.77 -2.22 -22.14
C PHE A 591 -11.51 -1.46 -23.26
N SER A 592 -10.93 -0.36 -23.75
CA SER A 592 -11.48 0.49 -24.82
C SER A 592 -11.01 0.08 -26.22
N PHE A 593 -9.89 -0.63 -26.36
CA PHE A 593 -9.28 -1.01 -27.65
C PHE A 593 -10.12 -1.91 -28.57
N THR A 594 -11.31 -2.34 -28.14
CA THR A 594 -12.22 -3.17 -28.95
C THR A 594 -13.56 -2.49 -29.22
N ILE A 595 -13.71 -1.21 -28.83
CA ILE A 595 -14.89 -0.37 -29.11
C ILE A 595 -14.72 0.39 -30.45
N ALA A 596 -13.48 0.49 -30.97
CA ALA A 596 -13.15 1.18 -32.21
C ALA A 596 -13.11 0.26 -33.43
#